data_AF-A0A3D4DYV0-F1
#
_entry.id   AF-A0A3D4DYV0-F1
#
_cell.length_a   1.000
_cell.length_b   1.000
_cell.length_c   1.000
_cell.angle_alpha   90.00
_cell.angle_beta   90.00
_cell.angle_gamma   90.00
#
_symmetry.space_group_name_H-M   'P 1'
#
loop_
_entity.id
_entity.type
_entity.pdbx_description
1 polymer ?
#
loop_
_entity_poly.entity_id
_entity_poly.type
_entity_poly.pdbx_seq_one_letter_code
_entity_poly.pdbx_strand_id
1 'polypeptide(L)'
;MRTILMSLALSLATGLFAAAAEADTAFPVHGNWCGPMHSGGPVHDPLDAACRRHDICYGQVRNLDCGCDLIFMDELRHLSWPSQAAYLKGRAVYEAIAVVPCFGTTQQQATKLAWLRNDTAGAVARGREARGAAFERVMRLIGTGLANAYMVEE
;
A
#
# COMPACT_ATOMS: atom_id res chain seq x y z
N MET A 1 -73.26 -10.57 7.66
CA MET A 1 -72.07 -10.97 8.44
C MET A 1 -71.14 -11.79 7.55
N ARG A 2 -70.08 -11.17 7.04
CA ARG A 2 -68.94 -11.83 6.40
C ARG A 2 -67.71 -11.01 6.79
N THR A 3 -66.77 -11.69 7.40
CA THR A 3 -65.60 -11.22 8.15
C THR A 3 -64.68 -10.33 7.30
N ILE A 4 -64.61 -9.05 7.67
CA ILE A 4 -63.50 -8.16 7.34
C ILE A 4 -62.53 -8.29 8.52
N LEU A 5 -61.46 -9.08 8.37
CA LEU A 5 -60.37 -9.12 9.35
C LEU A 5 -59.03 -8.89 8.63
N MET A 6 -58.42 -7.76 9.00
CA MET A 6 -56.98 -7.54 9.12
C MET A 6 -56.10 -8.12 8.00
N SER A 7 -55.80 -7.29 7.01
CA SER A 7 -54.54 -7.38 6.27
C SER A 7 -53.91 -5.99 6.16
N LEU A 8 -53.82 -5.32 7.31
CA LEU A 8 -52.97 -4.16 7.49
C LEU A 8 -51.63 -4.68 7.99
N ALA A 9 -50.55 -4.20 7.36
CA ALA A 9 -49.15 -4.31 7.79
C ALA A 9 -48.48 -5.69 7.65
N LEU A 10 -47.99 -6.01 6.44
CA LEU A 10 -46.75 -6.80 6.34
C LEU A 10 -45.84 -6.45 5.14
N SER A 11 -46.23 -5.52 4.26
CA SER A 11 -45.44 -5.22 3.06
C SER A 11 -44.35 -4.14 3.23
N LEU A 12 -44.07 -3.68 4.46
CA LEU A 12 -43.18 -2.53 4.72
C LEU A 12 -41.86 -2.88 5.44
N ALA A 13 -41.36 -4.12 5.32
CA ALA A 13 -40.16 -4.54 6.05
C ALA A 13 -39.03 -5.16 5.20
N THR A 14 -39.13 -5.18 3.86
CA THR A 14 -38.06 -5.77 3.01
C THR A 14 -37.07 -4.75 2.43
N GLY A 15 -37.22 -3.45 2.71
CA GLY A 15 -36.36 -2.41 2.16
C GLY A 15 -35.25 -1.89 3.09
N LEU A 16 -35.10 -2.44 4.30
CA LEU A 16 -34.19 -1.91 5.34
C LEU A 16 -32.83 -2.60 5.46
N PHE A 17 -32.43 -3.44 4.49
CA PHE A 17 -31.02 -3.80 4.35
C PHE A 17 -30.38 -2.79 3.43
N ALA A 18 -29.94 -1.67 4.02
CA ALA A 18 -29.02 -0.74 3.38
C ALA A 18 -27.88 -1.54 2.75
N ALA A 19 -27.56 -1.24 1.49
CA ALA A 19 -26.31 -1.67 0.88
C ALA A 19 -25.18 -1.20 1.80
N ALA A 20 -24.47 -2.14 2.43
CA ALA A 20 -23.20 -1.82 3.02
C ALA A 20 -22.34 -1.26 1.87
N ALA A 21 -21.91 -0.01 1.97
CA ALA A 21 -20.96 0.56 1.04
C ALA A 21 -19.78 -0.41 0.95
N GLU A 22 -19.41 -0.82 -0.27
CA GLU A 22 -18.16 -1.52 -0.49
C GLU A 22 -17.05 -0.58 0.00
N ALA A 23 -16.46 -0.90 1.16
CA ALA A 23 -15.27 -0.19 1.59
C ALA A 23 -14.25 -0.37 0.46
N ASP A 24 -13.76 0.74 -0.07
CA ASP A 24 -12.69 0.70 -1.05
C ASP A 24 -11.52 -0.09 -0.43
N THR A 25 -11.21 -1.24 -1.02
CA THR A 25 -10.09 -2.08 -0.56
C THR A 25 -8.74 -1.47 -0.90
N ALA A 26 -8.73 -0.37 -1.66
CA ALA A 26 -7.53 0.40 -1.95
C ALA A 26 -6.90 0.98 -0.69
N PHE A 27 -5.57 0.91 -0.65
CA PHE A 27 -4.74 1.50 0.39
C PHE A 27 -3.80 2.52 -0.25
N PRO A 28 -4.32 3.68 -0.71
CA PRO A 28 -3.56 4.67 -1.46
C PRO A 28 -2.53 5.37 -0.58
N VAL A 29 -1.25 5.14 -0.82
CA VAL A 29 -0.17 5.76 -0.05
C VAL A 29 0.37 7.00 -0.74
N HIS A 30 0.45 6.99 -2.07
CA HIS A 30 0.99 8.10 -2.84
C HIS A 30 0.59 8.03 -4.31
N GLY A 31 0.32 9.20 -4.89
CA GLY A 31 0.01 9.32 -6.30
C GLY A 31 -1.15 8.42 -6.73
N ASN A 32 -1.00 7.83 -7.91
CA ASN A 32 -2.01 7.01 -8.57
C ASN A 32 -1.64 5.51 -8.59
N TRP A 33 -0.44 5.16 -8.12
CA TRP A 33 0.11 3.81 -8.27
C TRP A 33 0.74 3.25 -6.99
N CYS A 34 1.01 4.06 -5.97
CA CYS A 34 1.62 3.52 -4.75
C CYS A 34 0.56 3.10 -3.74
N GLY A 35 0.35 1.79 -3.58
CA GLY A 35 -0.47 1.24 -2.51
C GLY A 35 -1.11 -0.10 -2.87
N PRO A 36 -1.37 -0.99 -1.89
CA PRO A 36 -2.20 -2.17 -2.13
C PRO A 36 -3.53 -1.81 -2.79
N MET A 37 -3.87 -2.52 -3.87
CA MET A 37 -5.10 -2.29 -4.64
C MET A 37 -5.27 -0.86 -5.17
N HIS A 38 -4.19 -0.07 -5.24
CA HIS A 38 -4.19 1.33 -5.70
C HIS A 38 -3.34 1.48 -6.97
N SER A 39 -3.93 1.13 -8.12
CA SER A 39 -3.22 1.08 -9.40
C SER A 39 -4.07 1.69 -10.52
N GLY A 40 -3.78 2.93 -10.92
CA GLY A 40 -4.37 3.50 -12.13
C GLY A 40 -4.32 5.02 -12.23
N GLY A 41 -4.18 5.53 -13.46
CA GLY A 41 -4.18 6.96 -13.76
C GLY A 41 -2.81 7.48 -14.25
N PRO A 42 -2.69 8.81 -14.49
CA PRO A 42 -1.42 9.42 -14.88
C PRO A 42 -0.36 9.28 -13.78
N VAL A 43 0.91 9.22 -14.17
CA VAL A 43 2.05 9.23 -13.23
C VAL A 43 2.32 10.67 -12.80
N HIS A 44 2.42 10.91 -11.50
CA HIS A 44 2.61 12.27 -10.96
C HIS A 44 4.08 12.65 -10.70
N ASP A 45 4.89 11.70 -10.22
CA ASP A 45 6.28 11.97 -9.84
C ASP A 45 7.16 10.71 -9.94
N PRO A 46 8.49 10.79 -9.67
CA PRO A 46 9.37 9.64 -9.78
C PRO A 46 9.04 8.46 -8.86
N LEU A 47 8.45 8.68 -7.68
CA LEU A 47 8.03 7.59 -6.80
C LEU A 47 6.83 6.86 -7.41
N ASP A 48 5.83 7.62 -7.82
CA ASP A 48 4.63 7.10 -8.48
C ASP A 48 4.98 6.34 -9.76
N ALA A 49 5.99 6.81 -10.51
CA ALA A 49 6.51 6.12 -11.69
C ALA A 49 7.11 4.74 -11.36
N ALA A 50 7.82 4.64 -10.23
CA ALA A 50 8.42 3.39 -9.78
C ALA A 50 7.36 2.41 -9.27
N CYS A 51 6.36 2.90 -8.51
CA CYS A 51 5.20 2.11 -8.11
C CYS A 51 4.43 1.57 -9.33
N ARG A 52 4.22 2.39 -10.35
CA ARG A 52 3.59 1.93 -11.62
C ARG A 52 4.36 0.76 -12.26
N ARG A 53 5.70 0.80 -12.27
CA ARG A 53 6.50 -0.30 -12.81
C ARG A 53 6.38 -1.56 -11.97
N HIS A 54 6.35 -1.42 -10.64
CA HIS A 54 6.12 -2.53 -9.71
C HIS A 54 4.75 -3.17 -9.91
N ASP A 55 3.69 -2.37 -10.00
CA ASP A 55 2.33 -2.82 -10.27
C ASP A 55 2.21 -3.55 -11.61
N ILE A 56 2.81 -3.00 -12.67
CA ILE A 56 2.84 -3.65 -13.99
C ILE A 56 3.58 -4.99 -13.91
N CYS A 57 4.70 -5.06 -13.19
CA CYS A 57 5.44 -6.31 -12.98
C CYS A 57 4.54 -7.36 -12.33
N TYR A 58 3.89 -7.01 -11.22
CA TYR A 58 2.92 -7.87 -10.54
C TYR A 58 1.75 -8.29 -11.44
N GLY A 59 1.23 -7.39 -12.29
CA GLY A 59 0.18 -7.72 -13.25
C GLY A 59 0.59 -8.77 -14.29
N GLN A 60 1.89 -8.82 -14.66
CA GLN A 60 2.42 -9.78 -15.62
C GLN A 60 2.69 -11.16 -15.02
N VAL A 61 3.26 -11.21 -13.81
CA VAL A 61 3.70 -12.47 -13.18
C VAL A 61 2.70 -13.04 -12.17
N ARG A 62 1.82 -12.20 -11.61
CA ARG A 62 0.87 -12.48 -10.52
C ARG A 62 1.56 -12.92 -9.21
N ASN A 63 0.78 -13.03 -8.13
CA ASN A 63 1.17 -13.61 -6.84
C ASN A 63 2.34 -12.92 -6.11
N LEU A 64 2.32 -11.61 -5.86
CA LEU A 64 3.31 -10.91 -5.00
C LEU A 64 4.76 -11.39 -5.22
N ASP A 65 5.25 -11.36 -6.46
CA ASP A 65 6.51 -12.00 -6.85
C ASP A 65 7.73 -11.30 -6.22
N CYS A 66 8.63 -12.10 -5.62
CA CYS A 66 9.82 -11.56 -4.97
C CYS A 66 10.82 -10.91 -5.93
N GLY A 67 10.85 -11.31 -7.21
CA GLY A 67 11.67 -10.67 -8.23
C GLY A 67 11.21 -9.26 -8.53
N CYS A 68 9.90 -9.05 -8.68
CA CYS A 68 9.31 -7.71 -8.82
C CYS A 68 9.65 -6.81 -7.63
N ASP A 69 9.57 -7.33 -6.40
CA ASP A 69 9.95 -6.57 -5.19
C ASP A 69 11.42 -6.19 -5.17
N LEU A 70 12.31 -7.11 -5.54
CA LEU A 70 13.76 -6.83 -5.56
C LEU A 70 14.11 -5.78 -6.61
N ILE A 71 13.50 -5.84 -7.80
CA ILE A 71 13.68 -4.83 -8.85
C ILE A 71 13.20 -3.46 -8.36
N PHE A 72 12.00 -3.41 -7.76
CA PHE A 72 11.44 -2.17 -7.24
C PHE A 72 12.29 -1.59 -6.09
N MET A 73 12.70 -2.44 -5.15
CA MET A 73 13.58 -2.04 -4.06
C MET A 73 14.92 -1.49 -4.56
N ASP A 74 15.52 -2.11 -5.57
CA ASP A 74 16.77 -1.64 -6.16
C ASP A 74 16.59 -0.29 -6.87
N GLU A 75 15.49 -0.12 -7.60
CA GLU A 75 15.14 1.16 -8.21
C GLU A 75 15.03 2.27 -7.16
N LEU A 76 14.27 2.06 -6.07
CA LEU A 76 14.10 3.07 -5.01
C LEU A 76 15.43 3.48 -4.36
N ARG A 77 16.41 2.57 -4.28
CA ARG A 77 17.76 2.87 -3.74
C ARG A 77 18.57 3.79 -4.64
N HIS A 78 18.29 3.80 -5.94
CA HIS A 78 19.05 4.55 -6.95
C HIS A 78 18.28 5.75 -7.52
N LEU A 79 17.01 5.94 -7.16
CA LEU A 79 16.23 7.11 -7.56
C LEU A 79 16.87 8.41 -7.06
N SER A 80 16.85 9.42 -7.93
CA SER A 80 17.17 10.80 -7.58
C SER A 80 15.91 11.49 -7.03
N TRP A 81 15.98 11.94 -5.78
CA TRP A 81 14.82 12.47 -5.06
C TRP A 81 14.73 13.99 -5.17
N PRO A 82 13.55 14.56 -5.53
CA PRO A 82 13.39 16.00 -5.68
C PRO A 82 13.40 16.75 -4.34
N SER A 83 13.20 16.05 -3.23
CA SER A 83 13.23 16.62 -1.88
C SER A 83 13.51 15.54 -0.82
N GLN A 84 13.88 15.97 0.38
CA GLN A 84 14.03 15.08 1.53
C GLN A 84 12.71 14.39 1.89
N ALA A 85 11.57 15.09 1.74
CA ALA A 85 10.25 14.51 2.01
C ALA A 85 9.92 13.39 1.03
N ALA A 86 10.20 13.58 -0.26
CA ALA A 86 10.03 12.55 -1.28
C ALA A 86 10.94 11.34 -1.01
N TYR A 87 12.22 11.59 -0.67
CA TYR A 87 13.16 10.54 -0.25
C TYR A 87 12.63 9.72 0.93
N LEU A 88 12.17 10.39 2.01
CA LEU A 88 11.68 9.69 3.20
C LEU A 88 10.42 8.86 2.92
N LYS A 89 9.54 9.35 2.05
CA LYS A 89 8.36 8.60 1.61
C LYS A 89 8.76 7.37 0.78
N GLY A 90 9.65 7.53 -0.20
CA GLY A 90 10.20 6.40 -0.98
C GLY A 90 10.93 5.39 -0.10
N ARG A 91 11.68 5.87 0.90
CA ARG A 91 12.34 5.01 1.89
C ARG A 91 11.35 4.22 2.73
N ALA A 92 10.24 4.82 3.15
CA ALA A 92 9.19 4.12 3.86
C ALA A 92 8.54 3.02 3.01
N VAL A 93 8.30 3.28 1.71
CA VAL A 93 7.79 2.27 0.76
C VAL A 93 8.80 1.11 0.61
N TYR A 94 10.08 1.41 0.42
CA TYR A 94 11.15 0.42 0.38
C TYR A 94 11.16 -0.48 1.63
N GLU A 95 11.00 0.12 2.81
CA GLU A 95 10.99 -0.58 4.10
C GLU A 95 9.78 -1.48 4.26
N ALA A 96 8.60 -1.01 3.83
CA ALA A 96 7.38 -1.81 3.83
C ALA A 96 7.51 -3.01 2.89
N ILE A 97 7.94 -2.80 1.64
CA ILE A 97 8.13 -3.89 0.66
C ILE A 97 9.14 -4.91 1.18
N ALA A 98 10.23 -4.48 1.81
CA ALA A 98 11.25 -5.37 2.32
C ALA A 98 10.74 -6.41 3.33
N VAL A 99 9.74 -6.05 4.14
CA VAL A 99 9.20 -6.92 5.20
C VAL A 99 7.93 -7.66 4.81
N VAL A 100 7.23 -7.22 3.77
CA VAL A 100 6.07 -7.94 3.23
C VAL A 100 6.52 -9.28 2.64
N PRO A 101 5.89 -10.40 3.01
CA PRO A 101 6.15 -11.70 2.39
C PRO A 101 5.82 -11.68 0.88
N CYS A 102 6.67 -12.31 0.08
CA CYS A 102 6.49 -12.46 -1.36
C CYS A 102 6.57 -13.95 -1.75
N PHE A 103 6.07 -14.30 -2.94
CA PHE A 103 6.22 -15.63 -3.52
C PHE A 103 7.49 -15.68 -4.39
N GLY A 104 8.26 -16.74 -4.23
CA GLY A 104 9.57 -16.92 -4.86
C GLY A 104 10.41 -17.89 -4.04
N THR A 105 11.72 -17.82 -4.18
CA THR A 105 12.63 -18.58 -3.33
C THR A 105 12.76 -17.93 -1.95
N THR A 106 12.98 -18.74 -0.90
CA THR A 106 13.32 -18.24 0.44
C THR A 106 14.54 -17.30 0.41
N GLN A 107 15.47 -17.55 -0.52
CA GLN A 107 16.63 -16.70 -0.71
C GLN A 107 16.27 -15.28 -1.17
N GLN A 108 15.24 -15.11 -2.01
CA GLN A 108 14.80 -13.79 -2.45
C GLN A 108 14.17 -13.00 -1.30
N GLN A 109 13.28 -13.61 -0.50
CA GLN A 109 12.75 -12.96 0.70
C GLN A 109 13.87 -12.59 1.69
N ALA A 110 14.84 -13.50 1.90
CA ALA A 110 15.99 -13.23 2.77
C ALA A 110 16.85 -12.07 2.24
N THR A 111 16.95 -11.91 0.91
CA THR A 111 17.69 -10.82 0.27
C THR A 111 17.03 -9.47 0.55
N LYS A 112 15.70 -9.37 0.44
CA LYS A 112 14.94 -8.16 0.79
C LYS A 112 15.24 -7.70 2.22
N LEU A 113 15.15 -8.64 3.18
CA LEU A 113 15.44 -8.37 4.59
C LEU A 113 16.92 -8.01 4.83
N ALA A 114 17.84 -8.64 4.10
CA ALA A 114 19.27 -8.33 4.20
C ALA A 114 19.59 -6.92 3.70
N TRP A 115 18.99 -6.49 2.57
CA TRP A 115 19.16 -5.13 2.05
C TRP A 115 18.62 -4.09 3.03
N LEU A 116 17.41 -4.30 3.58
CA LEU A 116 16.84 -3.44 4.60
C LEU A 116 17.76 -3.29 5.81
N ARG A 117 18.26 -4.41 6.35
CA ARG A 117 19.15 -4.43 7.50
C ARG A 117 20.46 -3.69 7.21
N ASN A 118 21.10 -3.96 6.08
CA ASN A 118 22.39 -3.35 5.73
C ASN A 118 22.27 -1.85 5.48
N ASP A 119 21.24 -1.42 4.75
CA ASP A 119 21.02 0.00 4.45
C ASP A 119 20.71 0.77 5.75
N THR A 120 19.84 0.24 6.62
CA THR A 120 19.48 0.86 7.90
C THR A 120 20.66 0.88 8.86
N ALA A 121 21.40 -0.23 9.00
CA ALA A 121 22.59 -0.28 9.85
C ALA A 121 23.66 0.71 9.36
N GLY A 122 23.87 0.81 8.05
CA GLY A 122 24.78 1.79 7.45
C GLY A 122 24.34 3.23 7.70
N ALA A 123 23.04 3.53 7.62
CA ALA A 123 22.50 4.86 7.90
C ALA A 123 22.69 5.25 9.38
N VAL A 124 22.40 4.33 10.30
CA VAL A 124 22.62 4.51 11.75
C VAL A 124 24.10 4.71 12.06
N ALA A 125 24.98 3.88 11.49
CA ALA A 125 26.43 3.98 11.70
C ALA A 125 27.01 5.32 11.21
N ARG A 126 26.42 5.91 10.17
CA ARG A 126 26.79 7.25 9.65
C ARG A 126 26.08 8.40 10.37
N GLY A 127 25.30 8.14 11.41
CA GLY A 127 24.53 9.16 12.13
C GLY A 127 23.44 9.83 11.30
N ARG A 128 23.02 9.21 10.19
CA ARG A 128 21.96 9.76 9.31
C ARG A 128 20.56 9.44 9.83
N GLU A 129 20.44 8.38 10.65
CA GLU A 129 19.15 7.90 11.16
C GLU A 129 19.28 7.40 12.60
N ALA A 130 18.21 7.55 13.38
CA ALA A 130 18.09 6.96 14.71
C ALA A 130 17.81 5.45 14.62
N ARG A 131 18.15 4.71 15.68
CA ARG A 131 17.67 3.33 15.83
C ARG A 131 16.14 3.35 15.89
N GLY A 132 15.50 2.53 15.06
CA GLY A 132 14.04 2.47 14.96
C GLY A 132 13.41 3.41 13.92
N ALA A 133 14.18 4.27 13.25
CA ALA A 133 13.64 5.19 12.23
C ALA A 133 12.86 4.48 11.10
N ALA A 134 13.26 3.25 10.74
CA ALA A 134 12.55 2.44 9.76
C ALA A 134 11.13 2.05 10.22
N PHE A 135 10.97 1.69 11.49
CA PHE A 135 9.66 1.36 12.06
C PHE A 135 8.73 2.58 12.05
N GLU A 136 9.25 3.73 12.49
CA GLU A 136 8.50 5.00 12.50
C GLU A 136 8.03 5.41 11.10
N ARG A 137 8.88 5.23 10.09
CA ARG A 137 8.54 5.52 8.70
C ARG A 137 7.44 4.61 8.17
N VAL A 138 7.52 3.31 8.42
CA VAL A 138 6.49 2.35 8.01
C VAL A 138 5.16 2.65 8.71
N MET A 139 5.16 2.93 10.02
CA MET A 139 3.93 3.28 10.74
C MET A 139 3.30 4.58 10.23
N ARG A 140 4.11 5.59 9.90
CA ARG A 140 3.62 6.82 9.25
C ARG A 140 3.03 6.54 7.86
N LEU A 141 3.65 5.64 7.08
CA LEU A 141 3.16 5.24 5.76
C LEU A 141 1.79 4.58 5.87
N ILE A 142 1.63 3.67 6.83
CA ILE A 142 0.37 2.99 7.12
C ILE A 142 -0.70 4.02 7.52
N GLY A 143 -0.37 4.94 8.43
CA GLY A 143 -1.29 6.02 8.79
C GLY A 143 -1.70 6.89 7.60
N THR A 144 -0.79 7.14 6.66
CA THR A 144 -1.08 7.89 5.42
C THR A 144 -2.05 7.13 4.53
N GLY A 145 -1.83 5.83 4.31
CA GLY A 145 -2.72 5.01 3.49
C GLY A 145 -4.12 4.89 4.08
N LEU A 146 -4.22 4.70 5.40
CA LEU A 146 -5.50 4.71 6.10
C LEU A 146 -6.20 6.07 5.94
N ALA A 147 -5.49 7.18 6.20
CA ALA A 147 -6.07 8.51 6.06
C ALA A 147 -6.58 8.75 4.63
N ASN A 148 -5.81 8.40 3.60
CA ASN A 148 -6.24 8.58 2.22
C ASN A 148 -7.42 7.68 1.84
N ALA A 149 -7.49 6.45 2.34
CA ALA A 149 -8.62 5.54 2.10
C ALA A 149 -9.93 6.07 2.71
N TYR A 150 -9.88 6.71 3.89
CA TYR A 150 -11.06 7.26 4.56
C TYR A 150 -11.48 8.66 4.07
N MET A 151 -10.66 9.34 3.26
CA MET A 151 -10.92 10.71 2.79
C MET A 151 -11.51 10.77 1.37
N VAL A 152 -12.00 9.64 0.83
CA VAL A 152 -12.66 9.57 -0.50
C VAL A 152 -14.17 9.88 -0.42
N GLU A 153 -14.70 10.20 0.76
CA GLU A 153 -16.10 10.59 0.95
C GLU A 153 -16.29 12.12 0.98
N GLU A 154 -16.19 12.84 -0.15
CA GLU A 154 -16.91 14.14 -0.39
C GLU A 154 -17.06 14.44 -1.89
#